data_AF-A0A221C9K3-F1
#
_entry.id   AF-A0A221C9K3-F1
#
_cell.length_a   1.000
_cell.length_b   1.000
_cell.length_c   1.000
_cell.angle_alpha   90.00
_cell.angle_beta   90.00
_cell.angle_gamma   90.00
#
_symmetry.space_group_name_H-M   'P 1'
#
loop_
_entity.id
_entity.type
_entity.pdbx_description
1 polymer ?
#
loop_
_entity_poly.entity_id
_entity_poly.type
_entity_poly.pdbx_seq_one_letter_code
_entity_poly.pdbx_strand_id
1 'polypeptide(L)' 'PVRYSYTRRGRGHWSLSWLVPIGNDKPSSIYSFIRELNTNNPTCHMSTIYTIEMGGELLGKLAPASSFFGRT' A
#
# COMPACT_ATOMS: atom_id res chain seq x y z
N PRO A 1 -0.92 16.48 -1.69
CA PRO A 1 -1.02 15.11 -1.11
C PRO A 1 -2.06 14.27 -1.86
N VAL A 2 -1.65 13.11 -2.38
CA VAL A 2 -2.56 12.15 -3.04
C VAL A 2 -3.43 11.49 -1.98
N ARG A 3 -4.72 11.33 -2.24
CA ARG A 3 -5.68 10.74 -1.30
C ARG A 3 -6.56 9.72 -2.02
N TYR A 4 -6.72 8.58 -1.39
CA TYR A 4 -7.65 7.53 -1.80
C TYR A 4 -8.49 7.10 -0.60
N SER A 5 -9.66 6.57 -0.88
CA SER A 5 -10.53 5.96 0.12
C SER A 5 -10.94 4.57 -0.36
N TYR A 6 -10.84 3.60 0.53
CA TYR A 6 -11.35 2.25 0.31
C TYR A 6 -12.50 1.98 1.28
N THR A 7 -13.68 1.69 0.74
CA THR A 7 -14.82 1.24 1.56
C THR A 7 -14.68 -0.27 1.78
N ARG A 8 -14.46 -0.67 3.03
CA ARG A 8 -14.39 -2.08 3.44
C ARG A 8 -15.66 -2.80 3.02
N ARG A 9 -15.49 -3.97 2.40
CA ARG A 9 -16.58 -4.84 1.94
C ARG A 9 -16.93 -5.93 2.97
N GLY A 10 -16.00 -6.24 3.86
CA GLY A 10 -16.19 -7.17 4.96
C GLY A 10 -15.74 -6.61 6.31
N ARG A 11 -15.89 -7.44 7.34
CA ARG A 11 -15.38 -7.20 8.71
C ARG A 11 -14.23 -8.15 9.00
N GLY A 12 -13.42 -7.81 10.01
CA GLY A 12 -12.31 -8.65 10.47
C GLY A 12 -10.95 -8.21 9.92
N HIS A 13 -10.02 -9.16 9.88
CA HIS A 13 -8.62 -8.93 9.55
C HIS A 13 -8.43 -8.40 8.12
N TRP A 14 -7.33 -7.68 7.93
CA TRP A 14 -6.92 -7.16 6.65
C TRP A 14 -5.39 -7.06 6.61
N SER A 15 -4.83 -7.16 5.42
CA SER A 15 -3.42 -6.98 5.16
C SER A 15 -3.22 -5.64 4.43
N LEU A 16 -2.27 -4.86 4.93
CA LEU A 16 -1.74 -3.68 4.25
C LEU A 16 -0.55 -4.11 3.39
N SER A 17 -0.49 -3.64 2.15
CA SER A 17 0.64 -3.91 1.26
C SER A 17 1.07 -2.64 0.53
N TRP A 18 2.37 -2.52 0.31
CA TRP A 18 2.95 -1.51 -0.56
C TRP A 18 4.15 -2.06 -1.31
N LEU A 19 4.36 -1.58 -2.54
CA LEU A 19 5.46 -1.96 -3.43
C LEU A 19 6.30 -0.72 -3.73
N VAL A 20 7.61 -0.81 -3.48
CA VAL A 20 8.58 0.25 -3.74
C VAL A 20 9.50 -0.21 -4.87
N PRO A 21 9.49 0.43 -6.04
CA PRO A 21 10.38 0.03 -7.12
C PRO A 21 11.84 0.41 -6.81
N ILE A 22 12.79 -0.37 -7.32
CA ILE A 22 14.24 -0.15 -7.22
C ILE A 22 14.88 -0.19 -8.62
N GLY A 23 16.02 0.47 -8.80
CA GLY A 23 16.70 0.60 -10.11
C GLY A 23 16.82 2.04 -10.59
N ASN A 24 17.53 2.24 -11.70
CA ASN A 24 17.83 3.57 -12.26
C ASN A 24 16.65 4.15 -13.03
N ASP A 25 16.00 3.34 -13.87
CA ASP A 25 14.86 3.75 -14.71
C ASP A 25 13.50 3.40 -14.06
N LYS A 26 13.46 3.40 -12.73
CA LYS A 26 12.27 3.04 -11.97
C LYS A 26 11.19 4.13 -12.06
N PRO A 27 9.90 3.78 -11.97
CA PRO A 27 8.83 4.74 -11.74
C PRO A 27 9.07 5.57 -10.47
N SER A 28 8.59 6.81 -10.47
CA SER A 28 8.64 7.75 -9.33
C SER A 28 7.47 7.59 -8.34
N SER A 29 6.72 6.49 -8.47
CA SER A 29 5.54 6.17 -7.68
C SER A 29 5.69 4.85 -6.92
N ILE A 30 5.03 4.75 -5.77
CA ILE A 30 4.78 3.47 -5.09
C ILE A 30 3.36 2.98 -5.39
N TYR A 31 3.14 1.69 -5.15
CA TYR A 31 1.82 1.08 -5.25
C TYR A 31 1.38 0.62 -3.87
N SER A 32 0.11 0.82 -3.50
CA SER A 32 -0.45 0.31 -2.26
C SER A 32 -1.82 -0.31 -2.47
N PHE A 33 -2.12 -1.37 -1.71
CA PHE A 33 -3.41 -2.03 -1.75
C PHE A 33 -3.72 -2.68 -0.40
N ILE A 34 -5.01 -2.93 -0.18
CA ILE A 34 -5.55 -3.59 1.00
C ILE A 34 -6.18 -4.91 0.57
N ARG A 35 -5.87 -5.97 1.30
CA ARG A 35 -6.52 -7.27 1.15
C ARG A 35 -7.31 -7.59 2.42
N GLU A 36 -8.61 -7.77 2.30
CA GLU A 36 -9.46 -8.20 3.41
C GLU A 36 -9.34 -9.72 3.58
N LEU A 37 -9.04 -10.14 4.81
CA LEU A 37 -8.81 -11.54 5.15
C LEU A 37 -10.06 -12.06 5.84
N ASN A 38 -10.75 -13.01 5.21
CA ASN A 38 -11.85 -13.73 5.84
C ASN A 38 -11.42 -15.19 6.05
N THR A 39 -11.32 -15.60 7.32
CA THR A 39 -10.90 -16.96 7.67
C THR A 39 -11.97 -18.00 7.37
N ASN A 40 -13.23 -17.58 7.21
CA ASN A 40 -14.39 -18.48 7.11
C ASN A 40 -15.13 -18.37 5.76
N ASN A 41 -14.64 -17.53 4.84
CA ASN A 41 -15.30 -17.29 3.56
C ASN A 41 -14.25 -17.21 2.44
N PRO A 42 -14.41 -17.97 1.34
CA PRO A 42 -13.49 -17.92 0.19
C PRO A 42 -13.48 -16.57 -0.54
N THR A 43 -14.48 -15.70 -0.33
CA THR A 43 -14.49 -14.36 -0.92
C THR A 43 -13.55 -13.41 -0.18
N CYS A 44 -12.27 -13.45 -0.57
CA CYS A 44 -11.26 -12.46 -0.26
C CYS A 44 -11.53 -11.19 -1.09
N HIS A 45 -11.73 -10.05 -0.43
CA HIS A 45 -11.86 -8.76 -1.13
C HIS A 45 -10.50 -8.08 -1.22
N MET A 46 -10.23 -7.46 -2.37
CA MET A 46 -9.04 -6.65 -2.59
C MET A 46 -9.47 -5.26 -3.03
N SER A 47 -8.81 -4.22 -2.50
CA SER A 47 -8.97 -2.87 -3.02
C SER A 47 -8.42 -2.78 -4.45
N THR A 48 -8.68 -1.67 -5.13
CA THR A 48 -7.87 -1.27 -6.28
C THR A 48 -6.41 -1.09 -5.85
N ILE A 49 -5.50 -1.17 -6.81
CA ILE A 49 -4.10 -0.77 -6.59
C ILE A 49 -4.03 0.75 -6.69
N TYR A 50 -3.58 1.38 -5.61
CA TYR A 50 -3.43 2.82 -5.53
C TYR A 50 -2.01 3.22 -5.90
N THR A 51 -1.87 4.10 -6.89
CA THR A 51 -0.59 4.70 -7.27
C THR A 51 -0.37 5.99 -6.50
N ILE A 52 0.75 6.09 -5.79
CA ILE A 52 1.10 7.26 -4.99
C ILE A 52 2.42 7.82 -5.51
N GLU A 53 2.36 9.02 -6.06
CA GLU A 53 3.54 9.74 -6.55
C GLU A 53 4.40 10.20 -5.38
N MET A 54 5.68 9.82 -5.37
CA MET A 54 6.63 10.13 -4.30
C MET A 54 7.77 11.05 -4.77
N GLY A 55 8.10 11.01 -6.07
CA GLY A 55 9.30 11.65 -6.60
C GLY A 55 10.59 10.87 -6.26
N GLY A 56 11.62 11.03 -7.08
CA GLY A 56 12.83 10.18 -7.01
C GLY A 56 13.58 10.24 -5.67
N GLU A 57 13.66 11.43 -5.05
CA GLU A 57 14.38 11.61 -3.78
C GLU A 57 13.72 10.88 -2.61
N LEU A 58 12.40 11.05 -2.42
CA LEU A 58 11.67 10.40 -1.34
C LEU A 58 11.61 8.88 -1.53
N LEU A 59 11.45 8.43 -2.78
CA LEU A 59 11.46 7.01 -3.12
C LEU A 59 12.82 6.37 -2.82
N GLY A 60 13.91 7.11 -3.04
CA GLY A 60 15.27 6.72 -2.65
C GLY A 60 15.48 6.58 -1.14
N LYS A 61 14.69 7.27 -0.30
CA LYS A 61 14.73 7.13 1.17
C LYS A 61 13.84 5.98 1.66
N LEU A 62 12.71 5.76 0.99
CA LEU A 62 11.72 4.74 1.38
C LEU A 62 12.25 3.30 1.31
N ALA A 63 13.07 3.00 0.29
CA ALA A 63 13.63 1.66 0.08
C ALA A 63 14.70 1.22 1.11
N PRO A 64 15.69 2.06 1.49
CA PRO A 64 16.76 1.64 2.41
C PRO A 64 16.39 1.75 3.90
N ALA A 65 15.68 2.81 4.31
CA ALA A 65 15.40 3.06 5.72
C ALA A 65 14.15 3.93 5.88
N SER A 66 13.09 3.36 6.43
CA SER A 66 11.85 4.07 6.77
C SER A 66 11.36 3.67 8.17
N SER A 67 10.55 4.54 8.77
CA SER A 67 9.95 4.30 10.07
C SER A 67 8.45 4.10 9.92
N PHE A 68 7.91 3.06 10.55
CA PHE A 68 6.48 2.79 10.62
C PHE A 68 5.94 3.30 11.96
N PHE A 69 4.96 4.20 11.92
CA PHE A 69 4.34 4.77 13.11
C PHE A 69 2.90 4.27 13.24
N GLY A 70 2.57 3.67 14.38
CA GLY A 70 1.21 3.33 14.78
C GLY A 70 0.77 4.19 15.95
N ARG A 71 -0.41 4.78 15.85
CA ARG A 71 -1.09 5.44 16.98
C ARG A 71 -2.41 4.72 17.22
N THR A 72 -2.57 4.18 18.41
CA THR A 72 -3.80 3.51 18.89
C THR A 72 -4.67 4.48 19.66
#